data_AF-A0A924AHC0-F1
#
_entry.id   AF-A0A924AHC0-F1
#
_cell.length_a   1.000
_cell.length_b   1.000
_cell.length_c   1.000
_cell.angle_alpha   90.00
_cell.angle_beta   90.00
_cell.angle_gamma   90.00
#
_symmetry.space_group_name_H-M   'P 1'
#
loop_
_entity.id
_entity.type
_entity.pdbx_description
1 polymer ?
#
loop_
_entity_poly.entity_id
_entity_poly.type
_entity_poly.pdbx_seq_one_letter_code
_entity_poly.pdbx_strand_id
1 'polypeptide(L)'
;MFKKSFVLFVLFALTACHTAQTVVKTSPKYYPKPKKEVVHVTKKPVVVKPVASNDNEKKPNSTSQKRQTETMESTSKTVVYTEVVSAYIMQFKDIAMSNMKNYGIPASIILAQGILESGAGKGDLALSGNNHFGIKCHVGWTGESVKHDDDSAQECFRKYKDPAESYKDHALFLTSRTRYSNLFLLPKGDYE
;
A
#
# COMPACT_ATOMS: atom_id res chain seq x y z
N MET A 1 -16.17 -51.96 -43.54
CA MET A 1 -15.24 -52.65 -42.62
C MET A 1 -14.55 -51.70 -41.62
N PHE A 2 -15.23 -50.65 -41.09
CA PHE A 2 -14.60 -49.65 -40.21
C PHE A 2 -15.10 -49.61 -38.76
N LYS A 3 -16.06 -50.48 -38.38
CA LYS A 3 -16.65 -50.46 -37.03
C LYS A 3 -15.85 -51.21 -35.96
N LYS A 4 -14.90 -52.08 -36.33
CA LYS A 4 -14.11 -52.88 -35.37
C LYS A 4 -12.84 -52.16 -34.87
N SER A 5 -12.35 -51.15 -35.59
CA SER A 5 -11.16 -50.39 -35.17
C SER A 5 -11.44 -49.32 -34.11
N PHE A 6 -12.70 -48.90 -33.94
CA PHE A 6 -13.04 -47.86 -32.96
C PHE A 6 -13.09 -48.40 -31.51
N VAL A 7 -13.43 -49.68 -31.33
CA VAL A 7 -13.47 -50.32 -29.99
C VAL A 7 -12.07 -50.55 -29.44
N LEU A 8 -11.07 -50.75 -30.30
CA LEU A 8 -9.69 -50.99 -29.90
C LEU A 8 -8.97 -49.71 -29.45
N PHE A 9 -9.40 -48.54 -29.92
CA PHE A 9 -8.83 -47.24 -29.53
C PHE A 9 -9.38 -46.72 -28.19
N VAL A 10 -10.61 -47.08 -27.83
CA VAL A 10 -11.21 -46.69 -26.53
C VAL A 10 -10.63 -47.50 -25.36
N LEU A 11 -10.19 -48.74 -25.60
CA LEU A 11 -9.56 -49.58 -24.58
C LEU A 11 -8.11 -49.18 -24.24
N PHE A 12 -7.44 -48.38 -25.08
CA PHE A 12 -6.08 -47.88 -24.81
C PHE A 12 -6.05 -46.58 -23.97
N ALA A 13 -7.21 -45.97 -23.71
CA ALA A 13 -7.31 -44.69 -22.99
C ALA A 13 -7.49 -44.83 -21.46
N LEU A 14 -7.53 -46.05 -20.91
CA LEU A 14 -7.77 -46.28 -19.47
C LEU A 14 -6.54 -46.78 -18.69
N THR A 15 -5.35 -46.82 -19.29
CA THR A 15 -4.10 -47.21 -18.60
C THR A 15 -3.02 -46.16 -18.79
N ALA A 16 -3.22 -44.98 -18.21
CA ALA A 16 -2.16 -43.97 -18.04
C ALA A 16 -2.00 -43.67 -16.55
N CYS A 17 -0.92 -44.26 -16.02
CA CYS A 17 -0.22 -44.02 -14.76
C CYS A 17 -0.81 -43.02 -13.75
N HIS A 18 -1.22 -43.58 -12.60
CA HIS A 18 -1.10 -42.92 -11.30
C HIS A 18 0.39 -42.63 -11.02
N THR A 19 0.80 -41.37 -11.04
CA THR A 19 2.02 -40.93 -10.37
C THR A 19 1.65 -40.43 -8.99
N ALA A 20 2.14 -41.11 -7.95
CA ALA A 20 2.06 -40.62 -6.59
C ALA A 20 2.81 -39.28 -6.51
N GLN A 21 2.11 -38.19 -6.25
CA GLN A 21 2.75 -36.93 -5.89
C GLN A 21 3.42 -37.12 -4.53
N THR A 22 4.75 -37.14 -4.51
CA THR A 22 5.51 -36.96 -3.27
C THR A 22 5.32 -35.52 -2.82
N VAL A 23 4.57 -35.31 -1.75
CA VAL A 23 4.51 -34.02 -1.06
C VAL A 23 5.89 -33.70 -0.51
N VAL A 24 6.61 -32.78 -1.17
CA VAL A 24 7.84 -32.21 -0.62
C VAL A 24 7.44 -31.35 0.57
N LYS A 25 7.53 -31.90 1.78
CA LYS A 25 7.52 -31.10 3.00
C LYS A 25 8.81 -30.28 3.03
N THR A 26 8.76 -29.04 2.57
CA THR A 26 9.81 -28.07 2.86
C THR A 26 9.65 -27.66 4.32
N SER A 27 10.47 -28.23 5.20
CA SER A 27 10.71 -27.62 6.51
C SER A 27 11.26 -26.20 6.28
N PRO A 28 10.71 -25.16 6.94
CA PRO A 28 11.23 -23.81 6.81
C PRO A 28 12.70 -23.81 7.23
N LYS A 29 13.58 -23.28 6.37
CA LYS A 29 15.00 -23.08 6.72
C LYS A 29 15.04 -22.10 7.89
N TYR A 30 15.42 -22.60 9.06
CA TYR A 30 15.70 -21.77 10.22
C TYR A 30 16.99 -21.00 9.96
N TYR A 31 16.86 -19.70 9.67
CA TYR A 31 17.99 -18.79 9.62
C TYR A 31 18.23 -18.26 11.05
N PRO A 32 19.42 -18.49 11.65
CA PRO A 32 19.72 -17.97 12.97
C PRO A 32 19.70 -16.43 12.90
N LYS A 33 18.91 -15.81 13.79
CA LYS A 33 18.86 -14.35 13.92
C LYS A 33 20.24 -13.83 14.33
N PRO A 34 20.86 -12.89 13.60
CA PRO A 34 22.11 -12.28 14.02
C PRO A 34 21.89 -11.44 15.29
N LYS A 35 22.78 -11.60 16.26
CA LYS A 35 22.83 -10.82 17.50
C LYS A 35 23.04 -9.35 17.14
N LYS A 36 22.12 -8.47 17.57
CA LYS A 36 22.26 -7.02 17.38
C LYS A 36 23.45 -6.51 18.21
N GLU A 37 24.51 -6.10 17.53
CA GLU A 37 25.57 -5.30 18.12
C GLU A 37 25.13 -3.83 18.11
N VAL A 38 25.08 -3.22 19.29
CA VAL A 38 24.61 -1.84 19.48
C VAL A 38 25.75 -0.89 19.12
N VAL A 39 25.73 -0.37 17.90
CA VAL A 39 26.63 0.72 17.51
C VAL A 39 25.95 2.05 17.88
N HIS A 40 26.42 2.66 18.96
CA HIS A 40 26.08 4.04 19.31
C HIS A 40 26.70 4.99 18.28
N VAL A 41 25.90 5.50 17.34
CA VAL A 41 26.29 6.61 16.47
C VAL A 41 25.81 7.92 17.09
N THR A 42 26.73 8.65 17.71
CA THR A 42 26.57 10.05 18.12
C THR A 42 26.30 10.94 16.91
N LYS A 43 25.12 11.55 16.83
CA LYS A 43 24.80 12.59 15.84
C LYS A 43 25.27 13.96 16.35
N LYS A 44 26.16 14.60 15.57
CA LYS A 44 26.51 16.03 15.72
C LYS A 44 25.33 16.92 15.31
N PRO A 45 25.11 18.07 15.98
CA PRO A 45 24.01 18.97 15.64
C PRO A 45 24.38 19.85 14.44
N VAL A 46 23.50 19.87 13.43
CA VAL A 46 23.55 20.86 12.33
C VAL A 46 22.82 22.11 12.81
N VAL A 47 23.58 23.20 12.83
CA VAL A 47 23.17 24.56 13.17
C VAL A 47 22.33 25.14 12.04
N VAL A 48 21.09 25.56 12.33
CA VAL A 48 20.34 26.48 11.48
C VAL A 48 20.20 27.80 12.25
N LYS A 49 20.74 28.88 11.68
CA LYS A 49 20.67 30.25 12.22
C LYS A 49 19.26 30.84 12.03
N PRO A 50 18.81 31.75 12.92
CA PRO A 50 17.48 32.34 12.91
C PRO A 50 17.38 33.57 11.99
N VAL A 51 16.21 33.78 11.38
CA VAL A 51 15.79 35.06 10.80
C VAL A 51 14.65 35.61 11.67
N ALA A 52 14.95 36.70 12.36
CA ALA A 52 14.04 37.59 13.11
C ALA A 52 13.03 38.26 12.14
N SER A 53 11.71 38.14 12.33
CA SER A 53 10.77 38.84 13.26
C SER A 53 10.46 40.31 12.92
N ASN A 54 9.16 40.60 12.81
CA ASN A 54 8.41 41.79 13.29
C ASN A 54 6.92 41.56 12.93
N ASP A 55 6.06 41.17 13.88
CA ASP A 55 5.30 41.98 14.85
C ASP A 55 3.94 42.46 14.30
N ASN A 56 2.85 41.79 14.68
CA ASN A 56 1.91 42.36 15.67
C ASN A 56 0.73 41.44 16.02
N GLU A 57 0.46 41.46 17.31
CA GLU A 57 -0.48 40.80 18.19
C GLU A 57 -1.97 40.80 17.79
N LYS A 58 -2.64 39.64 17.93
CA LYS A 58 -3.88 39.57 18.73
C LYS A 58 -4.22 38.14 19.18
N LYS A 59 -4.11 37.92 20.49
CA LYS A 59 -4.58 36.75 21.25
C LYS A 59 -6.10 36.60 21.13
N PRO A 60 -6.61 35.37 21.01
CA PRO A 60 -7.68 34.98 21.92
C PRO A 60 -7.40 33.64 22.63
N ASN A 61 -8.20 33.45 23.68
CA ASN A 61 -7.96 32.57 24.81
C ASN A 61 -7.83 31.09 24.49
N SER A 62 -6.90 30.46 25.22
CA SER A 62 -6.78 29.03 25.41
C SER A 62 -8.04 28.50 26.11
N THR A 63 -8.92 27.88 25.34
CA THR A 63 -9.85 26.89 25.88
C THR A 63 -9.22 25.53 25.62
N SER A 64 -8.80 24.86 26.70
CA SER A 64 -8.19 23.53 26.65
C SER A 64 -9.22 22.51 26.15
N GLN A 65 -9.29 22.30 24.83
CA GLN A 65 -9.99 21.16 24.25
C GLN A 65 -9.04 19.98 24.18
N LYS A 66 -9.43 18.92 24.88
CA LYS A 66 -8.78 17.60 24.93
C LYS A 66 -8.59 17.07 23.50
N ARG A 67 -7.34 17.05 23.02
CA ARG A 67 -6.92 16.56 21.69
C ARG A 67 -7.32 15.09 21.55
N GLN A 68 -8.37 14.81 20.78
CA GLN A 68 -8.77 13.44 20.47
C GLN A 68 -7.68 12.81 19.61
N THR A 69 -7.03 11.79 20.17
CA THR A 69 -6.00 11.01 19.49
C THR A 69 -6.66 9.71 19.07
N GLU A 70 -6.98 9.58 17.79
CA GLU A 70 -7.41 8.30 17.24
C GLU A 70 -6.16 7.51 16.86
N THR A 71 -6.02 6.31 17.42
CA THR A 71 -4.91 5.42 17.10
C THR A 71 -5.34 4.58 15.90
N MET A 72 -4.82 4.90 14.71
CA MET A 72 -5.00 4.04 13.54
C MET A 72 -3.87 3.02 13.50
N GLU A 73 -4.22 1.73 13.47
CA GLU A 73 -3.28 0.64 13.28
C GLU A 73 -3.07 0.45 11.77
N SER A 74 -1.94 0.95 11.28
CA SER A 74 -1.44 0.70 9.92
C SER A 74 0.09 0.68 9.95
N THR A 75 0.72 0.15 8.91
CA THR A 75 2.12 -0.32 8.76
C THR A 75 3.25 0.68 9.07
N SER A 76 2.98 1.81 9.71
CA SER A 76 3.99 2.68 10.31
C SER A 76 3.52 3.24 11.65
N LYS A 77 4.34 3.10 12.70
CA LYS A 77 4.08 3.58 14.08
C LYS A 77 4.08 5.12 14.16
N THR A 78 3.16 5.78 13.47
CA THR A 78 3.01 7.23 13.50
C THR A 78 1.71 7.57 14.21
N VAL A 79 1.79 8.31 15.31
CA VAL A 79 0.60 8.91 15.94
C VAL A 79 0.13 10.04 15.03
N VAL A 80 -0.98 9.84 14.33
CA VAL A 80 -1.56 10.83 13.41
C VAL A 80 -2.69 11.56 14.13
N TYR A 81 -2.60 12.89 14.16
CA TYR A 81 -3.63 13.74 14.75
C TYR A 81 -4.72 14.12 13.73
N THR A 82 -5.91 14.46 14.21
CA THR A 82 -7.05 14.86 13.37
C THR A 82 -6.72 15.98 12.40
N GLU A 83 -5.88 16.94 12.78
CA GLU A 83 -5.45 18.02 11.89
C GLU A 83 -4.56 17.52 10.74
N VAL A 84 -3.75 16.47 10.98
CA VAL A 84 -2.90 15.86 9.94
C VAL A 84 -3.77 15.13 8.93
N VAL A 85 -4.75 14.36 9.41
CA VAL A 85 -5.74 13.70 8.55
C VAL A 85 -6.54 14.72 7.75
N SER A 86 -7.01 15.79 8.40
CA SER A 86 -7.78 16.85 7.72
C SER A 86 -6.96 17.54 6.64
N ALA A 87 -5.68 17.84 6.92
CA ALA A 87 -4.77 18.41 5.92
C ALA A 87 -4.56 17.47 4.74
N TYR A 88 -4.39 16.17 5.00
CA TYR A 88 -4.27 15.15 3.95
C TYR A 88 -5.52 15.11 3.06
N ILE A 89 -6.72 15.07 3.65
CA ILE A 89 -7.99 15.09 2.92
C ILE A 89 -8.06 16.35 2.06
N MET A 90 -7.78 17.52 2.63
CA MET A 90 -7.82 18.78 1.90
C MET A 90 -6.84 18.83 0.73
N GLN A 91 -5.67 18.24 0.89
CA GLN A 91 -4.64 18.18 -0.15
C GLN A 91 -5.01 17.23 -1.30
N PHE A 92 -5.62 16.08 -1.00
CA PHE A 92 -5.80 15.01 -1.99
C PHE A 92 -7.25 14.80 -2.46
N LYS A 93 -8.23 15.51 -1.89
CA LYS A 93 -9.66 15.34 -2.25
C LYS A 93 -9.92 15.47 -3.75
N ASP A 94 -9.30 16.43 -4.42
CA ASP A 94 -9.58 16.68 -5.85
C ASP A 94 -8.99 15.58 -6.73
N ILE A 95 -7.83 15.04 -6.35
CA ILE A 95 -7.21 13.87 -6.99
C ILE A 95 -8.10 12.63 -6.77
N ALA A 96 -8.58 12.40 -5.55
CA ALA A 96 -9.47 11.30 -5.24
C ALA A 96 -10.80 11.40 -5.99
N MET A 97 -11.41 12.59 -6.07
CA MET A 97 -12.65 12.82 -6.83
C MET A 97 -12.45 12.64 -8.33
N SER A 98 -11.31 13.07 -8.88
CA SER A 98 -10.95 12.82 -10.28
C SER A 98 -10.81 11.32 -10.56
N ASN A 99 -10.12 10.59 -9.69
CA ASN A 99 -10.00 9.13 -9.81
C ASN A 99 -11.35 8.42 -9.66
N MET A 100 -12.21 8.88 -8.75
CA MET A 100 -13.58 8.37 -8.63
C MET A 100 -14.36 8.53 -9.93
N LYS A 101 -14.28 9.70 -10.57
CA LYS A 101 -14.97 9.95 -11.85
C LYS A 101 -14.44 9.05 -12.98
N ASN A 102 -13.13 8.85 -13.02
CA ASN A 102 -12.47 8.15 -14.14
C ASN A 102 -12.46 6.62 -13.98
N TYR A 103 -12.41 6.11 -12.75
CA TYR A 103 -12.22 4.69 -12.44
C TYR A 103 -13.34 4.07 -11.61
N GLY A 104 -14.30 4.87 -11.12
CA GLY A 104 -15.48 4.37 -10.42
C GLY A 104 -15.28 3.98 -8.96
N ILE A 105 -14.10 4.22 -8.38
CA ILE A 105 -13.81 3.94 -6.97
C ILE A 105 -14.24 5.15 -6.12
N PRO A 106 -15.10 5.02 -5.11
CA PRO A 106 -15.54 6.17 -4.32
C PRO A 106 -14.37 6.95 -3.71
N ALA A 107 -14.41 8.28 -3.80
CA ALA A 107 -13.33 9.15 -3.32
C ALA A 107 -13.06 8.98 -1.81
N SER A 108 -14.12 8.71 -1.03
CA SER A 108 -14.04 8.38 0.39
C SER A 108 -13.18 7.14 0.66
N ILE A 109 -13.36 6.07 -0.12
CA ILE A 109 -12.56 4.83 -0.01
C ILE A 109 -11.11 5.09 -0.41
N ILE A 110 -10.89 5.81 -1.52
CA ILE A 110 -9.52 6.17 -1.96
C ILE A 110 -8.80 6.96 -0.85
N LEU A 111 -9.44 7.98 -0.28
CA LEU A 111 -8.86 8.79 0.78
C LEU A 111 -8.64 7.98 2.05
N ALA A 112 -9.61 7.16 2.47
CA ALA A 112 -9.49 6.32 3.66
C ALA A 112 -8.28 5.37 3.55
N GLN A 113 -8.15 4.67 2.42
CA GLN A 113 -6.99 3.81 2.16
C GLN A 113 -5.70 4.62 2.11
N GLY A 114 -5.68 5.76 1.39
CA GLY A 114 -4.50 6.61 1.33
C GLY A 114 -4.06 7.09 2.72
N ILE A 115 -4.98 7.51 3.59
CA ILE A 115 -4.68 7.92 4.96
C ILE A 115 -4.14 6.73 5.76
N LEU A 116 -4.80 5.58 5.69
CA LEU A 116 -4.41 4.38 6.43
C LEU A 116 -3.01 3.91 6.02
N GLU A 117 -2.81 3.60 4.74
CA GLU A 117 -1.57 3.01 4.22
C GLU A 117 -0.37 3.96 4.31
N SER A 118 -0.59 5.27 4.21
CA SER A 118 0.50 6.26 4.26
C SER A 118 0.68 6.96 5.60
N GLY A 119 -0.11 6.62 6.63
CA GLY A 119 -0.15 7.39 7.88
C GLY A 119 -0.45 8.87 7.63
N ALA A 120 -1.46 9.16 6.82
CA ALA A 120 -1.80 10.50 6.33
C ALA A 120 -0.61 11.22 5.66
N GLY A 121 0.14 10.49 4.82
CA GLY A 121 1.29 11.00 4.06
C GLY A 121 2.55 11.21 4.90
N LYS A 122 2.59 10.71 6.14
CA LYS A 122 3.75 10.83 7.04
C LYS A 122 4.63 9.59 7.07
N GLY A 123 4.17 8.47 6.54
CA GLY A 123 4.95 7.25 6.44
C GLY A 123 6.14 7.42 5.49
N ASP A 124 7.25 6.73 5.81
CA ASP A 124 8.51 6.83 5.08
C ASP A 124 8.36 6.54 3.59
N LEU A 125 7.52 5.57 3.23
CA LEU A 125 7.27 5.19 1.84
C LEU A 125 6.54 6.29 1.06
N ALA A 126 5.61 7.01 1.70
CA ALA A 126 4.95 8.15 1.09
C ALA A 126 5.90 9.34 0.93
N LEU A 127 6.73 9.62 1.95
CA LEU A 127 7.68 10.74 1.92
C LEU A 127 8.83 10.54 0.93
N SER A 128 9.38 9.33 0.85
CA SER A 128 10.55 9.03 0.00
C SER A 128 10.17 8.55 -1.41
N GLY A 129 9.01 7.92 -1.55
CA GLY A 129 8.57 7.27 -2.78
C GLY A 129 7.35 7.89 -3.45
N ASN A 130 6.72 8.89 -2.82
CA ASN A 130 5.38 9.38 -3.20
C ASN A 130 4.34 8.25 -3.30
N ASN A 131 4.56 7.12 -2.62
CA ASN A 131 3.72 5.94 -2.72
C ASN A 131 2.79 5.88 -1.51
N HIS A 132 1.56 6.36 -1.71
CA HIS A 132 0.56 6.48 -0.64
C HIS A 132 -0.22 5.20 -0.34
N PHE A 133 -0.08 4.16 -1.17
CA PHE A 133 -0.91 2.95 -1.11
C PHE A 133 -0.09 1.67 -0.94
N GLY A 134 1.19 1.79 -0.58
CA GLY A 134 2.05 0.64 -0.34
C GLY A 134 2.22 -0.28 -1.56
N ILE A 135 2.11 0.24 -2.80
CA ILE A 135 2.11 -0.63 -3.98
C ILE A 135 3.51 -1.20 -4.20
N LYS A 136 3.63 -2.52 -4.02
CA LYS A 136 4.87 -3.28 -4.26
C LYS A 136 5.21 -3.34 -5.75
N CYS A 137 6.49 -3.52 -6.04
CA CYS A 137 6.94 -3.84 -7.39
C CYS A 137 6.38 -5.22 -7.77
N HIS A 138 5.65 -5.27 -8.88
CA HIS A 138 5.15 -6.52 -9.45
C HIS A 138 5.78 -6.74 -10.81
N VAL A 139 5.58 -7.94 -11.37
CA VAL A 139 5.98 -8.26 -12.74
C VAL A 139 5.45 -7.18 -13.70
N GLY A 140 6.35 -6.62 -14.51
CA GLY A 140 6.04 -5.56 -15.46
C GLY A 140 6.23 -4.13 -14.96
N TRP A 141 6.60 -3.91 -13.69
CA TRP A 141 7.00 -2.56 -13.24
C TRP A 141 8.37 -2.19 -13.79
N THR A 142 8.43 -1.12 -14.58
CA THR A 142 9.67 -0.60 -15.20
C THR A 142 10.03 0.81 -14.70
N GLY A 143 9.24 1.37 -13.79
CA GLY A 143 9.48 2.70 -13.21
C GLY A 143 10.50 2.67 -12.07
N GLU A 144 10.69 3.82 -11.43
CA GLU A 144 11.56 3.93 -10.25
C GLU A 144 11.05 3.06 -9.10
N SER A 145 11.95 2.69 -8.19
CA SER A 145 11.60 1.93 -6.98
C SER A 145 12.37 2.42 -5.76
N VAL A 146 11.84 2.10 -4.59
CA VAL A 146 12.48 2.32 -3.29
C VAL A 146 12.46 1.00 -2.51
N LYS A 147 13.50 0.79 -1.69
CA LYS A 147 13.58 -0.35 -0.78
C LYS A 147 13.03 0.05 0.59
N HIS A 148 12.13 -0.78 1.12
CA HIS A 148 11.53 -0.56 2.43
C HIS A 148 11.33 -1.91 3.13
N ASP A 149 11.46 -1.92 4.45
CA ASP A 149 11.23 -3.11 5.26
C ASP A 149 9.75 -3.08 5.69
N ASP A 150 8.97 -4.08 5.28
CA ASP A 150 7.53 -4.19 5.55
C ASP A 150 7.21 -5.60 6.09
N ASP A 151 6.78 -6.54 5.24
CA ASP A 151 6.61 -7.96 5.61
C ASP A 151 7.97 -8.67 5.70
N SER A 152 8.93 -8.24 4.87
CA SER A 152 10.29 -8.73 4.80
C SER A 152 11.29 -7.59 4.56
N ALA A 153 12.57 -7.86 4.82
CA ALA A 153 13.62 -6.88 4.65
C ALA A 153 13.82 -6.54 3.16
N GLN A 154 13.95 -5.24 2.86
CA GLN A 154 14.32 -4.70 1.56
C GLN A 154 13.38 -5.11 0.43
N GLU A 155 12.08 -5.10 0.72
CA GLU A 155 11.04 -5.25 -0.29
C GLU A 155 11.08 -4.10 -1.29
N CYS A 156 10.67 -4.40 -2.53
CA CYS A 156 10.62 -3.42 -3.60
C CYS A 156 9.25 -2.76 -3.62
N PHE A 157 9.22 -1.44 -3.50
CA PHE A 157 8.02 -0.64 -3.67
C PHE A 157 8.18 0.30 -4.87
N ARG A 158 7.07 0.55 -5.55
CA ARG A 158 7.02 1.52 -6.65
C ARG A 158 7.33 2.90 -6.11
N LYS A 159 8.07 3.69 -6.88
CA LYS A 159 8.34 5.11 -6.62
C LYS A 159 7.76 5.94 -7.75
N TYR A 160 7.15 7.07 -7.37
CA TYR A 160 6.44 7.96 -8.27
C TYR A 160 7.04 9.35 -8.25
N LYS A 161 6.84 10.10 -9.35
CA LYS A 161 7.31 11.48 -9.46
C LYS A 161 6.54 12.42 -8.53
N ASP A 162 5.24 12.17 -8.39
CA ASP A 162 4.35 12.91 -7.50
C ASP A 162 3.26 11.99 -6.92
N PRO A 163 2.56 12.41 -5.86
CA PRO A 163 1.50 11.61 -5.26
C PRO A 163 0.36 11.24 -6.21
N ALA A 164 0.01 12.09 -7.18
CA ALA A 164 -1.14 11.85 -8.06
C ALA A 164 -0.92 10.63 -8.95
N GLU A 165 0.33 10.34 -9.34
CA GLU A 165 0.69 9.10 -10.02
C GLU A 165 0.41 7.87 -9.16
N SER A 166 0.68 7.91 -7.84
CA SER A 166 0.35 6.79 -6.93
C SER A 166 -1.15 6.58 -6.79
N TYR A 167 -1.95 7.65 -6.78
CA TYR A 167 -3.42 7.58 -6.77
C TYR A 167 -3.96 6.95 -8.05
N LYS A 168 -3.41 7.34 -9.20
CA LYS A 168 -3.75 6.75 -10.49
C LYS A 168 -3.39 5.27 -10.53
N ASP A 169 -2.19 4.91 -10.08
CA ASP A 169 -1.72 3.53 -10.08
C ASP A 169 -2.53 2.66 -9.11
N HIS A 170 -2.94 3.19 -7.96
CA HIS A 170 -3.91 2.54 -7.07
C HIS A 170 -5.25 2.26 -7.78
N ALA A 171 -5.78 3.24 -8.51
CA ALA A 171 -7.01 3.05 -9.26
C ALA A 171 -6.88 1.98 -10.35
N LEU A 172 -5.75 2.00 -11.09
CA LEU A 172 -5.43 0.98 -12.09
C LEU A 172 -5.23 -0.40 -11.44
N PHE A 173 -4.60 -0.47 -10.27
CA PHE A 173 -4.37 -1.71 -9.54
C PHE A 173 -5.68 -2.40 -9.18
N LEU A 174 -6.68 -1.64 -8.72
CA LEU A 174 -8.00 -2.17 -8.38
C LEU A 174 -8.84 -2.50 -9.62
N THR A 175 -8.82 -1.66 -10.65
CA THR A 175 -9.66 -1.85 -11.84
C THR A 175 -9.13 -2.90 -12.82
N SER A 176 -7.82 -3.09 -12.91
CA SER A 176 -7.21 -4.01 -13.91
C SER A 176 -7.09 -5.46 -13.45
N ARG A 177 -7.19 -5.73 -12.14
CA ARG A 177 -6.96 -7.07 -11.60
C ARG A 177 -8.27 -7.77 -11.33
N THR A 178 -8.45 -8.93 -11.97
CA THR A 178 -9.66 -9.77 -11.86
C THR A 178 -10.08 -10.07 -10.43
N ARG A 179 -9.15 -10.22 -9.50
CA ARG A 179 -9.47 -10.48 -8.08
C ARG A 179 -10.30 -9.39 -7.40
N TYR A 180 -10.30 -8.16 -7.95
CA TYR A 180 -11.06 -7.02 -7.44
C TYR A 180 -12.30 -6.69 -8.26
N SER A 181 -12.56 -7.40 -9.38
CA SER A 181 -13.65 -7.03 -10.30
C SER A 181 -15.01 -7.03 -9.62
N ASN A 182 -15.22 -7.94 -8.66
CA ASN A 182 -16.48 -8.07 -7.95
C ASN A 182 -16.83 -6.82 -7.11
N LEU A 183 -15.83 -6.04 -6.67
CA LEU A 183 -16.07 -4.78 -5.95
C LEU A 183 -16.82 -3.77 -6.82
N PHE A 184 -16.65 -3.82 -8.13
CA PHE A 184 -17.28 -2.91 -9.09
C PHE A 184 -18.68 -3.36 -9.53
N LEU A 185 -19.15 -4.50 -9.02
CA LEU A 185 -20.54 -4.95 -9.17
C LEU A 185 -21.45 -4.35 -8.09
N LEU A 186 -20.87 -3.86 -6.99
CA LEU A 186 -21.60 -3.27 -5.89
C LEU A 186 -22.14 -1.88 -6.27
N PRO A 187 -23.32 -1.48 -5.76
CA PRO A 187 -23.80 -0.12 -5.88
C PRO A 187 -22.81 0.89 -5.27
N LYS A 188 -22.67 2.06 -5.90
CA LYS A 188 -21.71 3.10 -5.44
C LYS A 188 -21.97 3.66 -4.03
N GLY A 189 -23.17 3.46 -3.51
CA GLY A 189 -23.59 3.87 -2.18
C GLY A 189 -23.60 2.75 -1.15
N ASP A 190 -23.12 1.56 -1.50
CA ASP A 190 -23.11 0.38 -0.65
C ASP A 190 -21.83 0.37 0.22
N TYR A 191 -21.97 0.80 1.48
CA TYR A 191 -20.87 0.94 2.46
C TYR A 191 -21.03 0.01 3.67
N GLU A 192 -21.86 -1.04 3.55
CA GLU A 192 -22.21 -1.96 4.65
C GLU A 192 -21.14 -3.02 4.95
#